data_AF-A0A3D2N864-F1
#
_entry.id   AF-A0A3D2N864-F1
#
_cell.length_a   1.000
_cell.length_b   1.000
_cell.length_c   1.000
_cell.angle_alpha   90.00
_cell.angle_beta   90.00
_cell.angle_gamma   90.00
#
_symmetry.space_group_name_H-M   'P 1'
#
loop_
_entity.id
_entity.type
_entity.pdbx_description
1 polymer ?
#
loop_
_entity_poly.entity_id
_entity_poly.type
_entity_poly.pdbx_seq_one_letter_code
_entity_poly.pdbx_strand_id
1 'polypeptide(L)'
;MTELIENIRDKIDKKKVTSLCNKILKKCSFKSGKDLQNISALATWLYIYGYYDEMLKVCDLLKDMEFSGNYDIWFNPDMVMCLKSRVLRERGETEASQVLIDKINEHRHPELYENLVESYVVDMDINIAEELKNRP
;
A
#
# COMPACT_ATOMS: atom_id res chain seq x y z
N MET A 1 7.50 1.80 14.37
CA MET A 1 7.74 2.19 12.96
C MET A 1 9.22 2.11 12.60
N THR A 2 10.11 2.89 13.23
CA THR A 2 11.54 2.94 12.89
C THR A 2 12.20 1.57 12.78
N GLU A 3 12.12 0.76 13.85
CA GLU A 3 12.71 -0.59 13.90
C GLU A 3 12.20 -1.50 12.77
N LEU A 4 10.90 -1.47 12.46
CA LEU A 4 10.31 -2.21 11.35
C LEU A 4 10.95 -1.82 10.01
N ILE A 5 11.09 -0.52 9.76
CA ILE A 5 11.60 0.00 8.49
C ILE A 5 13.12 -0.26 8.35
N GLU A 6 13.87 -0.20 9.45
CA GLU A 6 15.28 -0.59 9.49
C GLU A 6 15.45 -2.08 9.19
N ASN A 7 14.68 -2.95 9.86
CA ASN A 7 14.71 -4.38 9.61
C ASN A 7 14.38 -4.73 8.15
N ILE A 8 13.38 -4.06 7.55
CA ILE A 8 13.03 -4.24 6.13
C ILE A 8 14.19 -3.79 5.23
N ARG A 9 14.77 -2.61 5.49
CA ARG A 9 15.89 -2.05 4.71
C ARG A 9 17.09 -2.97 4.71
N ASP A 10 17.41 -3.54 5.87
CA ASP A 10 18.63 -4.32 6.08
C ASP A 10 18.46 -5.78 5.61
N LYS A 11 17.22 -6.31 5.63
CA LYS A 11 16.89 -7.66 5.17
C LYS A 11 16.71 -7.76 3.65
N ILE A 12 16.19 -6.73 3.00
CA ILE A 12 15.72 -6.81 1.61
C ILE A 12 16.62 -6.01 0.69
N ASP A 13 17.49 -6.71 -0.04
CA ASP A 13 18.40 -6.13 -1.03
C ASP A 13 17.69 -5.80 -2.36
N LYS A 14 16.84 -4.78 -2.32
CA LYS A 14 16.15 -4.22 -3.49
C LYS A 14 16.25 -2.69 -3.45
N LYS A 15 16.86 -2.11 -4.49
CA LYS A 15 17.12 -0.65 -4.58
C LYS A 15 15.89 0.22 -4.29
N LYS A 16 14.70 -0.18 -4.77
CA LYS A 16 13.44 0.56 -4.51
C LYS A 16 13.03 0.50 -3.04
N VAL A 17 13.13 -0.67 -2.40
CA VAL A 17 12.85 -0.87 -0.97
C VAL A 17 13.80 -0.02 -0.13
N THR A 18 15.11 -0.15 -0.34
CA THR A 18 16.12 0.63 0.41
C THR A 18 15.90 2.15 0.28
N SER A 19 15.59 2.63 -0.93
CA SER A 19 15.31 4.05 -1.17
C SER A 19 14.07 4.55 -0.41
N LEU A 20 12.99 3.77 -0.40
CA LEU A 20 11.75 4.12 0.30
C LEU A 20 11.94 4.07 1.82
N CYS A 21 12.59 3.02 2.34
CA CYS A 21 12.95 2.94 3.75
C CYS A 21 13.76 4.16 4.21
N ASN A 22 14.78 4.56 3.44
CA ASN A 22 15.58 5.74 3.76
C ASN A 22 14.77 7.04 3.75
N LYS A 23 13.80 7.19 2.85
CA LYS A 23 12.89 8.35 2.85
C LYS A 23 12.04 8.38 4.11
N ILE A 24 11.42 7.25 4.47
CA ILE A 24 10.56 7.12 5.66
C ILE A 24 11.36 7.36 6.94
N LEU A 25 12.55 6.78 7.07
CA LEU A 25 13.43 6.95 8.24
C LEU A 25 13.94 8.38 8.38
N LYS A 26 14.18 9.08 7.27
CA LYS A 26 14.59 10.49 7.30
C LYS A 26 13.48 11.40 7.85
N LYS A 27 12.25 11.20 7.40
CA LYS A 27 11.06 11.93 7.85
C LYS A 27 9.81 11.19 7.40
N CYS A 28 8.83 11.05 8.30
CA CYS A 28 7.52 10.56 7.94
C CYS A 28 6.44 11.17 8.84
N SER A 29 5.54 11.96 8.25
CA SER A 29 4.36 12.53 8.92
C SER A 29 3.08 11.91 8.39
N PHE A 30 2.22 11.45 9.31
CA PHE A 30 0.90 10.91 8.99
C PHE A 30 -0.11 11.98 8.54
N LYS A 31 0.30 13.26 8.56
CA LYS A 31 -0.46 14.40 8.04
C LYS A 31 0.01 14.84 6.65
N SER A 32 0.96 14.12 6.03
CA SER A 32 1.56 14.45 4.74
C SER A 32 1.24 13.36 3.72
N GLY A 33 0.44 13.69 2.70
CA GLY A 33 0.11 12.74 1.64
C GLY A 33 1.37 12.21 0.94
N LYS A 34 2.43 13.02 0.83
CA LYS A 34 3.71 12.58 0.26
C LYS A 34 4.44 11.56 1.12
N ASP A 35 4.38 11.71 2.44
CA ASP A 35 5.03 10.77 3.36
C ASP A 35 4.25 9.44 3.40
N LEU A 36 2.92 9.52 3.42
CA LEU A 36 2.04 8.37 3.29
C LEU A 36 2.22 7.63 1.95
N GLN A 37 2.48 8.37 0.86
CA GLN A 37 2.84 7.78 -0.44
C GLN A 37 4.13 6.95 -0.37
N ASN A 38 5.11 7.34 0.44
CA ASN A 38 6.31 6.50 0.60
C ASN A 38 5.99 5.19 1.33
N ILE A 39 5.08 5.20 2.31
CA ILE A 39 4.61 3.99 3.01
C ILE A 39 3.84 3.09 2.06
N SER A 40 2.88 3.63 1.31
CA SER A 40 2.06 2.86 0.38
C SER A 40 2.92 2.27 -0.76
N ALA A 41 3.84 3.05 -1.32
CA ALA A 41 4.77 2.55 -2.32
C ALA A 41 5.68 1.44 -1.77
N LEU A 42 6.12 1.53 -0.50
CA LEU A 42 6.91 0.48 0.12
C LEU A 42 6.12 -0.82 0.23
N ALA A 43 4.87 -0.75 0.70
CA ALA A 43 3.98 -1.93 0.77
C ALA A 43 3.79 -2.56 -0.62
N THR A 44 3.54 -1.75 -1.65
CA THR A 44 3.38 -2.24 -3.03
C THR A 44 4.62 -2.96 -3.54
N TRP A 45 5.82 -2.40 -3.35
CA TRP A 45 7.05 -3.07 -3.79
C TRP A 45 7.34 -4.36 -3.02
N LEU A 46 7.02 -4.41 -1.72
CA LEU A 46 7.13 -5.63 -0.93
C LEU A 46 6.18 -6.70 -1.45
N TYR A 47 4.95 -6.35 -1.81
CA TYR A 47 4.00 -7.26 -2.45
C TYR A 47 4.54 -7.77 -3.80
N ILE A 48 5.01 -6.87 -4.69
CA ILE A 48 5.55 -7.23 -6.01
C ILE A 48 6.71 -8.23 -5.88
N TYR A 49 7.57 -8.05 -4.88
CA TYR A 49 8.71 -8.94 -4.65
C TYR A 49 8.39 -10.17 -3.79
N GLY A 50 7.13 -10.37 -3.37
CA GLY A 50 6.70 -11.55 -2.61
C GLY A 50 7.02 -11.51 -1.11
N TYR A 51 7.40 -10.37 -0.55
CA TYR A 51 7.66 -10.19 0.89
C TYR A 51 6.35 -9.86 1.63
N TYR A 52 5.41 -10.80 1.63
CA TYR A 52 4.05 -10.56 2.11
C TYR A 52 3.96 -10.25 3.60
N ASP A 53 4.78 -10.88 4.45
CA ASP A 53 4.72 -10.64 5.90
C ASP A 53 5.25 -9.25 6.27
N GLU A 54 6.34 -8.80 5.63
CA GLU A 54 6.83 -7.43 5.75
C GLU A 54 5.83 -6.43 5.20
N MET A 55 5.24 -6.73 4.03
CA MET A 55 4.20 -5.89 3.42
C MET A 55 3.02 -5.68 4.37
N LEU A 56 2.49 -6.76 4.97
CA LEU A 56 1.37 -6.70 5.90
C LEU A 56 1.69 -5.80 7.11
N LYS A 57 2.92 -5.92 7.66
CA LYS A 57 3.39 -5.05 8.76
C LYS A 57 3.50 -3.58 8.34
N VAL A 58 3.89 -3.30 7.10
CA VAL A 58 3.91 -1.92 6.56
C VAL A 58 2.50 -1.39 6.38
N CYS A 59 1.56 -2.18 5.85
CA CYS A 59 0.15 -1.80 5.79
C CYS A 59 -0.44 -1.47 7.17
N ASP A 60 -0.06 -2.25 8.19
CA ASP A 60 -0.51 -2.03 9.58
C ASP A 60 -0.07 -0.70 10.19
N LEU A 61 0.90 -0.01 9.60
CA LEU A 61 1.23 1.35 10.00
C LEU A 61 0.05 2.30 9.80
N LEU A 62 -0.80 2.08 8.80
CA LEU A 62 -1.90 2.99 8.43
C LEU A 62 -3.30 2.46 8.85
N LYS A 63 -3.40 1.31 9.51
CA LYS A 63 -4.68 0.61 9.78
C LYS A 63 -5.68 1.43 10.63
N ASP A 64 -5.14 2.24 11.54
CA ASP A 64 -5.91 3.02 12.51
C ASP A 64 -6.17 4.46 12.04
N MET A 65 -5.76 4.81 10.81
CA MET A 65 -6.12 6.11 10.24
C MET A 65 -7.62 6.15 9.95
N GLU A 66 -8.24 7.28 10.25
CA GLU A 66 -9.65 7.57 9.99
C GLU A 66 -9.79 8.65 8.93
N PHE A 67 -10.89 8.60 8.18
CA PHE A 67 -11.19 9.62 7.19
C PHE A 67 -11.55 10.94 7.87
N SER A 68 -10.84 12.01 7.52
CA SER A 68 -11.02 13.35 8.09
C SER A 68 -11.63 14.36 7.10
N GLY A 69 -12.19 13.90 5.98
CA GLY A 69 -12.68 14.77 4.90
C GLY A 69 -11.60 15.15 3.87
N ASN A 70 -10.35 14.73 4.04
CA ASN A 70 -9.24 15.04 3.13
C ASN A 70 -8.80 13.79 2.34
N TYR A 71 -9.17 13.76 1.06
CA TYR A 71 -8.86 12.63 0.16
C TYR A 71 -7.38 12.52 -0.21
N ASP A 72 -6.62 13.62 -0.24
CA ASP A 72 -5.18 13.59 -0.53
C ASP A 72 -4.41 12.80 0.55
N ILE A 73 -4.92 12.84 1.79
CA ILE A 73 -4.40 12.04 2.90
C ILE A 73 -4.99 10.64 2.87
N TRP A 74 -6.31 10.51 2.70
CA TRP A 74 -7.05 9.24 2.81
C TRP A 74 -6.71 8.22 1.72
N PHE A 75 -6.34 8.68 0.53
CA PHE A 75 -6.02 7.81 -0.60
C PHE A 75 -4.96 6.75 -0.26
N ASN A 76 -3.96 7.10 0.55
CA ASN A 76 -2.87 6.18 0.87
C ASN A 76 -3.27 5.07 1.87
N PRO A 77 -3.93 5.36 3.01
CA PRO A 77 -4.58 4.36 3.85
C PRO A 77 -5.54 3.44 3.09
N ASP A 78 -6.41 4.00 2.26
CA ASP A 78 -7.35 3.24 1.42
C ASP A 78 -6.61 2.21 0.55
N MET A 79 -5.60 2.67 -0.18
CA MET A 79 -4.77 1.85 -1.06
C MET A 79 -4.07 0.69 -0.33
N VAL A 80 -3.45 0.95 0.83
CA VAL A 80 -2.74 -0.12 1.57
C VAL A 80 -3.69 -1.12 2.22
N MET A 81 -4.91 -0.70 2.61
CA MET A 81 -5.93 -1.60 3.12
C MET A 81 -6.49 -2.49 1.99
N CYS A 82 -6.65 -1.94 0.78
CA CYS A 82 -6.95 -2.71 -0.43
C CYS A 82 -5.89 -3.80 -0.69
N LEU A 83 -4.61 -3.43 -0.63
CA LEU A 83 -3.50 -4.37 -0.83
C LEU A 83 -3.46 -5.44 0.27
N LYS A 84 -3.66 -5.05 1.53
CA LYS A 84 -3.75 -5.98 2.65
C LYS A 84 -4.92 -6.96 2.48
N SER A 85 -6.10 -6.45 2.14
CA SER A 85 -7.29 -7.25 1.85
C SER A 85 -7.03 -8.28 0.75
N ARG A 86 -6.33 -7.89 -0.32
CA ARG A 86 -5.94 -8.82 -1.39
C ARG A 86 -5.14 -10.01 -0.86
N VAL A 87 -4.08 -9.75 -0.09
CA VAL A 87 -3.24 -10.82 0.46
C VAL A 87 -4.00 -11.68 1.47
N LEU A 88 -4.90 -11.10 2.26
CA LEU A 88 -5.77 -11.87 3.15
C LEU A 88 -6.66 -12.84 2.36
N ARG A 89 -7.26 -12.42 1.24
CA ARG A 89 -8.02 -13.34 0.36
C ARG A 89 -7.14 -14.45 -0.21
N GLU A 90 -5.93 -14.10 -0.67
CA GLU A 90 -4.97 -15.08 -1.20
C GLU A 90 -4.54 -16.11 -0.14
N ARG A 91 -4.62 -15.75 1.15
CA ARG A 91 -4.39 -16.64 2.31
C ARG A 91 -5.63 -17.37 2.82
N GLY A 92 -6.80 -17.15 2.22
CA GLY A 92 -8.08 -17.73 2.68
C GLY A 92 -8.73 -17.00 3.87
N GLU A 93 -8.18 -15.87 4.31
CA GLU A 93 -8.71 -15.04 5.40
C GLU A 93 -9.81 -14.10 4.90
N THR A 94 -10.88 -14.67 4.33
CA THR A 94 -11.93 -13.92 3.62
C THR A 94 -12.73 -12.98 4.50
N GLU A 95 -13.03 -13.37 5.74
CA GLU A 95 -13.75 -12.52 6.70
C GLU A 95 -12.95 -11.27 7.08
N ALA A 96 -11.66 -11.44 7.42
CA ALA A 96 -10.77 -10.33 7.72
C ALA A 96 -10.58 -9.41 6.51
N SER A 97 -10.51 -9.97 5.30
CA SER A 97 -10.53 -9.21 4.06
C SER A 97 -11.80 -8.36 3.95
N GLN A 98 -12.98 -8.95 4.20
CA GLN A 98 -14.27 -8.26 4.03
C GLN A 98 -14.39 -7.07 4.98
N VAL A 99 -14.02 -7.23 6.26
CA VAL A 99 -14.02 -6.13 7.24
C VAL A 99 -13.21 -4.93 6.77
N LEU A 100 -12.04 -5.16 6.15
CA LEU A 100 -11.22 -4.08 5.60
C LEU A 100 -11.90 -3.40 4.40
N ILE A 101 -12.50 -4.18 3.51
CA ILE A 101 -13.19 -3.67 2.32
C ILE A 101 -14.44 -2.85 2.70
N ASP A 102 -15.20 -3.31 3.69
CA ASP A 102 -16.38 -2.59 4.16
C ASP A 102 -15.98 -1.22 4.73
N LYS A 103 -14.97 -1.18 5.61
CA LYS A 103 -14.46 0.05 6.20
C LYS A 103 -13.98 1.06 5.15
N ILE A 104 -13.23 0.63 4.13
CA ILE A 104 -12.76 1.57 3.09
C ILE A 104 -13.91 2.04 2.18
N ASN A 105 -14.91 1.18 1.93
CA ASN A 105 -16.04 1.52 1.08
C ASN A 105 -16.99 2.54 1.72
N GLU A 106 -17.01 2.69 3.05
CA GLU A 106 -17.78 3.75 3.75
C GLU A 106 -17.44 5.17 3.27
N HIS A 107 -16.23 5.36 2.73
CA HIS A 107 -15.72 6.66 2.28
C HIS A 107 -15.39 6.67 0.79
N ARG A 108 -15.67 5.58 0.07
CA ARG A 108 -15.57 5.57 -1.37
C ARG A 108 -16.88 6.10 -1.93
N HIS A 109 -16.74 7.17 -2.68
CA HIS A 109 -17.82 7.78 -3.43
C HIS A 109 -17.55 7.50 -4.90
N PRO A 110 -18.05 6.38 -5.47
CA PRO A 110 -17.79 6.01 -6.87
C PRO A 110 -18.10 7.16 -7.85
N GLU A 111 -19.07 8.01 -7.52
CA GLU A 111 -19.43 9.23 -8.24
C GLU A 111 -18.30 10.28 -8.32
N LEU A 112 -17.31 10.23 -7.42
CA LEU A 112 -16.12 11.08 -7.44
C LEU A 112 -14.95 10.43 -8.20
N TYR A 113 -15.06 9.15 -8.58
CA TYR A 113 -13.97 8.32 -9.09
C TYR A 113 -14.22 7.67 -10.46
N GLU A 114 -15.23 8.11 -11.21
CA GLU A 114 -15.53 7.57 -12.56
C GLU A 114 -14.26 7.46 -13.43
N ASN A 115 -13.33 8.42 -13.33
CA ASN A 115 -12.07 8.42 -14.08
C ASN A 115 -10.90 7.66 -13.41
N LEU A 116 -10.98 7.37 -12.10
CA LEU A 116 -9.87 6.89 -11.29
C LEU A 116 -9.88 5.36 -11.11
N VAL A 117 -11.06 4.73 -11.12
CA VAL A 117 -11.17 3.25 -11.17
C VAL A 117 -10.55 2.73 -12.47
N GLU A 118 -10.82 3.41 -13.58
CA GLU A 118 -10.23 3.09 -14.88
C GLU A 118 -8.71 3.28 -14.86
N SER A 119 -8.22 4.38 -14.27
CA SER A 119 -6.78 4.61 -14.15
C SER A 119 -6.08 3.57 -13.27
N TYR A 120 -6.66 3.17 -12.13
CA TYR A 120 -6.04 2.21 -11.22
C TYR A 120 -5.94 0.80 -11.83
N VAL A 121 -6.98 0.35 -12.53
CA VAL A 121 -6.99 -0.95 -13.23
C VAL A 121 -5.96 -0.92 -14.37
N VAL A 122 -5.97 0.13 -15.18
CA VAL A 122 -5.00 0.32 -16.28
C VAL A 122 -3.57 0.38 -15.75
N ASP A 123 -3.31 1.14 -14.69
CA ASP A 123 -1.99 1.28 -14.08
C ASP A 123 -1.49 -0.06 -13.49
N MET A 124 -2.37 -0.83 -12.85
CA MET A 124 -2.01 -2.18 -12.36
C MET A 124 -1.66 -3.11 -13.52
N ASP A 125 -2.46 -3.13 -14.58
CA ASP A 125 -2.23 -3.99 -15.75
C ASP A 125 -0.93 -3.61 -16.49
N ILE A 126 -0.63 -2.31 -16.61
CA ILE A 126 0.64 -1.81 -17.16
C ILE A 126 1.81 -2.31 -16.31
N ASN A 127 1.76 -2.13 -14.99
CA ASN A 127 2.83 -2.53 -14.09
C ASN A 127 3.06 -4.06 -14.13
N ILE A 128 1.99 -4.86 -14.20
CA ILE A 128 2.07 -6.32 -14.35
C ILE A 128 2.73 -6.69 -15.69
N ALA A 129 2.32 -6.04 -16.78
CA ALA A 129 2.86 -6.29 -18.11
C ALA A 129 4.34 -5.90 -18.23
N GLU A 130 4.77 -4.81 -17.62
CA GLU A 130 6.18 -4.40 -17.55
C GLU A 130 7.03 -5.41 -16.76
N GLU A 131 6.54 -5.91 -15.63
CA GLU A 131 7.25 -6.92 -14.85
C GLU A 131 7.40 -8.23 -15.64
N LEU A 132 6.35 -8.66 -16.35
CA LEU A 132 6.38 -9.86 -17.18
C LEU A 132 7.37 -9.75 -18.35
N LYS A 133 7.52 -8.55 -18.95
CA LYS A 133 8.53 -8.30 -20.01
C LYS A 133 9.96 -8.39 -19.51
N ASN A 134 10.19 -8.12 -18.23
CA ASN A 134 11.52 -8.06 -17.63
C ASN A 134 11.90 -9.37 -16.91
N ARG A 135 11.08 -10.43 -17.01
CA ARG A 135 11.45 -11.76 -16.54
C ARG A 135 12.41 -12.43 -17.54
N PRO A 136 13.54 -13.01 -17.08
CA PRO A 136 14.42 -13.80 -17.93
C PRO A 136 13.76 -15.09 -18.42
#